data_AF-A0A662TIT8-F1
#
_entry.id   AF-A0A662TIT8-F1
#
_cell.length_a   1.000
_cell.length_b   1.000
_cell.length_c   1.000
_cell.angle_alpha   90.00
_cell.angle_beta   90.00
_cell.angle_gamma   90.00
#
_symmetry.space_group_name_H-M   'P 1'
#
loop_
_entity.id
_entity.type
_entity.pdbx_description
1 polymer ?
#
loop_
_entity_poly.entity_id
_entity_poly.type
_entity_poly.pdbx_seq_one_letter_code
_entity_poly.pdbx_strand_id
1 'polypeptide(L)'
;MAAGDANSKPIQIAVTGGKGGTGKTTVALNLSLLFSRDFKTLILDYDVENPNALILSGIEQDKITFSRKVYQFIPVFKGDKCVRCGACVNACNSNALLLPREGPPTLFENLCEGCR
;
A
#
# COMPACT_ATOMS: atom_id res chain seq x y z
N MET A 1 22.12 -1.88 27.80
CA MET A 1 20.77 -2.48 27.71
C MET A 1 19.90 -1.91 28.84
N ALA A 2 19.22 -0.80 28.58
CA ALA A 2 18.10 -0.40 29.43
C ALA A 2 16.85 -1.07 28.86
N ALA A 3 16.28 -2.02 29.60
CA ALA A 3 14.94 -2.50 29.30
C ALA A 3 13.99 -1.32 29.52
N GLY A 4 13.55 -0.68 28.44
CA GLY A 4 12.58 0.41 28.49
C GLY A 4 11.29 -0.05 29.16
N ASP A 5 10.75 0.81 30.01
CA ASP A 5 9.48 0.62 30.70
C ASP A 5 8.38 0.26 29.68
N ALA A 6 7.75 -0.91 29.85
CA ALA A 6 6.74 -1.46 28.95
C ALA A 6 5.48 -0.56 28.85
N ASN A 7 5.36 0.43 29.74
CA ASN A 7 4.27 1.40 29.78
C ASN A 7 4.61 2.77 29.17
N SER A 8 5.82 2.95 28.64
CA SER A 8 6.22 4.20 28.00
C SER A 8 5.72 4.28 26.55
N LYS A 9 5.12 5.41 26.17
CA LYS A 9 4.67 5.66 24.80
C LYS A 9 5.88 5.62 23.85
N PRO A 10 5.81 4.90 22.71
CA PRO A 10 6.94 4.86 21.78
C PRO A 10 7.18 6.24 21.17
N ILE A 11 8.45 6.58 20.95
CA ILE A 11 8.83 7.77 20.18
C ILE A 11 8.46 7.52 18.71
N GLN A 12 7.74 8.46 18.11
CA GLN A 12 7.31 8.38 16.71
C GLN A 12 8.09 9.39 15.88
N ILE A 13 8.72 8.92 14.81
CA ILE A 13 9.50 9.75 13.88
C ILE A 13 8.93 9.53 12.48
N ALA A 14 8.49 10.61 11.85
CA ALA A 14 8.01 10.58 10.46
C ALA A 14 9.11 11.11 9.54
N VAL A 15 9.53 10.28 8.57
CA VAL A 15 10.46 10.69 7.52
C VAL A 15 9.65 11.08 6.29
N THR A 16 9.64 12.36 5.95
CA THR A 16 8.89 12.93 4.84
C THR A 16 9.82 13.64 3.86
N GLY A 17 9.29 14.10 2.72
CA GLY A 17 10.03 14.85 1.71
C GLY A 17 9.10 15.45 0.67
N GLY A 18 9.59 16.46 -0.05
CA GLY A 18 8.75 17.26 -0.96
C GLY A 18 8.48 16.63 -2.33
N LYS A 19 9.23 15.59 -2.73
CA LYS A 19 9.10 14.95 -4.06
C LYS A 19 9.40 13.44 -3.99
N GLY A 20 9.07 12.72 -5.05
CA GLY A 20 9.53 11.35 -5.30
C GLY A 20 11.04 11.30 -5.51
N GLY A 21 11.68 10.18 -5.15
CA GLY A 21 13.11 9.96 -5.41
C GLY A 21 14.10 10.66 -4.46
N THR A 22 13.65 11.41 -3.45
CA THR A 22 14.53 12.13 -2.52
C THR A 22 15.22 11.24 -1.46
N GLY A 23 15.12 9.91 -1.58
CA GLY A 23 15.74 8.97 -0.64
C GLY A 23 15.03 8.79 0.70
N LYS A 24 13.74 9.14 0.82
CA LYS A 24 12.96 9.05 2.07
C LYS A 24 13.05 7.66 2.73
N THR A 25 12.76 6.61 1.97
CA THR A 25 12.80 5.22 2.45
C THR A 25 14.20 4.80 2.88
N THR A 26 15.24 5.21 2.13
CA THR A 26 16.64 4.95 2.47
C THR A 26 17.02 5.58 3.82
N VAL A 27 16.63 6.83 4.05
CA VAL A 27 16.87 7.51 5.32
C VAL A 27 16.11 6.82 6.46
N ALA A 28 14.83 6.50 6.26
CA ALA A 28 14.01 5.82 7.26
C ALA A 28 14.59 4.46 7.68
N LEU A 29 15.04 3.65 6.70
CA LEU A 29 15.67 2.36 6.96
C LEU A 29 16.97 2.49 7.74
N ASN A 30 17.88 3.37 7.31
CA ASN A 30 19.17 3.53 8.00
C ASN A 30 18.99 4.09 9.42
N LEU A 31 18.04 5.01 9.63
CA LEU A 31 17.68 5.44 10.99
C LEU A 31 17.15 4.27 11.83
N SER A 32 16.30 3.42 11.26
CA SER A 32 15.77 2.26 11.98
C SER A 32 16.87 1.26 12.38
N LEU A 33 17.86 1.02 11.51
CA LEU A 33 19.01 0.17 11.78
C LEU A 33 19.95 0.73 12.84
N LEU A 34 20.10 2.06 12.90
CA LEU A 34 20.87 2.72 13.95
C LEU A 34 20.14 2.59 15.30
N PHE A 35 18.84 2.92 15.34
CA PHE A 35 18.07 2.85 16.58
C PHE A 35 17.88 1.42 17.09
N SER A 36 17.79 0.42 16.20
CA SER A 36 17.64 -0.99 16.61
C SER A 36 18.83 -1.54 17.40
N ARG A 37 19.97 -0.84 17.43
CA ARG A 37 21.13 -1.22 18.26
C ARG A 37 20.86 -1.04 19.76
N ASP A 38 20.09 -0.01 20.10
CA ASP A 38 19.87 0.41 21.49
C ASP A 38 18.39 0.33 21.91
N PHE A 39 17.46 0.33 20.95
CA PHE A 39 16.02 0.41 21.18
C PHE A 39 15.23 -0.66 20.40
N LYS A 40 14.06 -1.03 20.92
CA LYS A 40 13.07 -1.77 20.15
C LYS A 40 12.48 -0.85 19.08
N THR A 41 12.82 -1.12 17.82
CA THR A 41 12.49 -0.23 16.70
C THR A 41 11.53 -0.92 15.73
N LEU A 42 10.50 -0.19 15.31
CA LEU A 42 9.54 -0.60 14.28
C LEU A 42 9.62 0.39 13.12
N ILE A 43 9.75 -0.13 11.90
CA ILE A 43 9.61 0.65 10.68
C ILE A 43 8.24 0.39 10.06
N LEU A 44 7.58 1.46 9.62
CA LEU A 44 6.32 1.42 8.90
C LEU A 44 6.50 2.15 7.58
N ASP A 45 6.29 1.45 6.46
CA ASP A 45 6.31 2.06 5.14
C ASP A 45 4.91 2.55 4.78
N TYR A 46 4.71 3.86 4.84
CA TYR A 46 3.45 4.53 4.51
C TYR A 46 3.42 5.06 3.06
N ASP A 47 4.42 4.75 2.23
CA ASP A 47 4.41 5.09 0.80
C ASP A 47 3.53 4.08 0.04
N VAL A 48 2.22 4.35 -0.01
CA VAL A 48 1.22 3.48 -0.67
C VAL A 48 1.51 3.30 -2.16
N GLU A 49 2.02 4.35 -2.81
CA GLU A 49 2.30 4.35 -4.25
C GLU A 49 3.56 3.52 -4.58
N ASN A 50 4.57 3.54 -3.70
CA ASN A 50 5.83 2.85 -3.97
C ASN A 50 6.52 2.31 -2.70
N PRO A 51 5.96 1.25 -2.08
CA PRO A 51 6.47 0.68 -0.83
C PRO A 51 7.79 -0.07 -1.07
N ASN A 52 8.91 0.56 -0.72
CA ASN A 52 10.26 0.05 -1.01
C ASN A 52 11.01 -0.45 0.24
N ALA A 53 10.47 -0.28 1.45
CA ALA A 53 11.20 -0.58 2.67
C ALA A 53 11.68 -2.05 2.73
N LEU A 54 10.81 -2.99 2.36
CA LEU A 54 11.18 -4.41 2.35
C LEU A 54 12.28 -4.70 1.32
N ILE A 55 12.16 -4.18 0.10
CA ILE A 55 13.16 -4.38 -0.97
C ILE A 55 14.52 -3.83 -0.55
N LEU A 56 14.55 -2.58 -0.06
CA LEU A 56 15.78 -1.90 0.35
C LEU A 56 16.38 -2.45 1.65
N SER A 57 15.59 -3.14 2.47
CA SER A 57 16.10 -3.79 3.69
C SER A 57 17.00 -5.00 3.41
N GLY A 58 16.94 -5.58 2.20
CA GLY A 58 17.66 -6.80 1.86
C GLY A 58 17.15 -8.05 2.59
N ILE A 59 15.99 -7.98 3.26
CA ILE A 59 15.36 -9.12 3.91
C ILE A 59 14.85 -10.09 2.85
N GLU A 60 15.39 -11.30 2.85
CA GLU A 60 14.94 -12.38 1.97
C GLU A 60 13.50 -12.81 2.30
N GLN A 61 12.72 -13.21 1.28
CA GLN A 61 11.30 -13.53 1.46
C GLN A 61 11.04 -14.69 2.44
N ASP A 62 11.97 -15.64 2.55
CA ASP A 62 11.89 -16.77 3.49
C ASP A 62 12.01 -16.32 4.96
N LYS A 63 12.55 -15.12 5.22
CA LYS A 63 12.65 -14.53 6.56
C LYS A 63 11.36 -13.82 7.01
N ILE A 64 10.36 -13.69 6.14
CA ILE A 64 9.07 -13.10 6.50
C ILE A 64 8.31 -14.08 7.40
N THR A 65 8.31 -13.82 8.70
CA THR A 65 7.69 -14.70 9.71
C THR A 65 6.18 -14.54 9.80
N PHE A 66 5.64 -13.41 9.32
CA PHE A 66 4.22 -13.12 9.34
C PHE A 66 3.80 -12.41 8.07
N SER A 67 2.80 -12.95 7.40
CA SER A 67 2.08 -12.27 6.35
C SER A 67 0.60 -12.67 6.43
N ARG A 68 -0.27 -11.77 6.01
CA ARG A 68 -1.70 -12.06 5.88
C ARG A 68 -2.19 -11.52 4.56
N LYS A 69 -3.07 -12.27 3.90
CA LYS A 69 -3.80 -11.74 2.76
C LYS A 69 -4.78 -10.68 3.27
N VAL A 70 -4.77 -9.53 2.62
CA VAL A 70 -5.77 -8.49 2.77
C VAL A 70 -6.58 -8.44 1.48
N TYR A 71 -7.86 -8.11 1.61
CA TYR A 71 -8.79 -8.12 0.48
C TYR A 71 -9.35 -6.72 0.28
N GLN A 72 -9.51 -6.34 -0.98
CA GLN A 72 -10.17 -5.11 -1.39
C GLN A 72 -11.34 -5.48 -2.30
N PHE A 73 -12.37 -4.63 -2.29
CA PHE A 73 -13.48 -4.77 -3.22
C PHE A 73 -13.00 -4.54 -4.66
N ILE A 74 -13.41 -5.44 -5.55
CA ILE A 74 -13.21 -5.33 -7.00
C ILE A 74 -14.54 -5.66 -7.69
N PRO A 75 -15.05 -4.80 -8.58
CA PRO A 75 -16.35 -5.03 -9.21
C PRO A 75 -16.28 -6.19 -10.21
N VAL A 76 -17.32 -7.03 -10.21
CA VAL A 76 -17.49 -8.13 -11.17
C VAL A 76 -18.78 -7.90 -11.97
N PHE A 77 -18.67 -7.84 -13.29
CA PHE A 77 -19.80 -7.58 -14.17
C PHE A 77 -20.45 -8.88 -14.63
N LYS A 78 -21.77 -8.97 -14.45
CA LYS A 78 -22.60 -10.04 -15.04
C LYS A 78 -23.00 -9.61 -16.46
N GLY A 79 -22.24 -10.07 -17.45
CA GLY A 79 -22.39 -9.64 -18.85
C GLY A 79 -23.79 -9.88 -19.42
N ASP A 80 -24.40 -11.00 -19.06
CA ASP A 80 -25.78 -11.38 -19.40
C ASP A 80 -26.85 -10.40 -18.87
N LYS A 81 -26.56 -9.70 -17.78
CA LYS A 81 -27.46 -8.70 -17.16
C LYS A 81 -27.13 -7.27 -17.55
N CYS A 82 -26.04 -7.05 -18.28
CA CYS A 82 -25.57 -5.71 -18.60
C CYS A 82 -26.40 -5.12 -19.75
N VAL A 83 -27.20 -4.10 -19.43
CA VAL A 83 -27.94 -3.32 -20.44
C VAL A 83 -27.10 -2.19 -21.05
N ARG A 84 -25.80 -2.13 -20.72
CA ARG A 84 -24.85 -1.12 -21.24
C ARG A 84 -25.28 0.33 -21.00
N CYS A 85 -25.88 0.62 -19.84
CA CYS A 85 -26.33 1.97 -19.49
C CYS A 85 -25.19 2.94 -19.11
N GLY A 86 -23.97 2.44 -18.89
CA GLY A 86 -22.83 3.26 -18.50
C GLY A 86 -22.84 3.80 -17.06
N ALA A 87 -23.88 3.51 -16.27
CA ALA A 87 -24.01 4.02 -14.90
C ALA A 87 -22.80 3.66 -14.00
N CYS A 88 -22.26 2.45 -14.14
CA CYS A 88 -21.07 2.02 -13.40
C CYS A 88 -19.81 2.80 -13.80
N VAL A 89 -19.66 3.15 -15.09
CA VAL A 89 -18.51 3.94 -15.57
C VAL A 89 -18.60 5.35 -15.04
N ASN A 90 -19.79 5.97 -15.12
CA ASN A 90 -20.01 7.33 -14.60
C ASN A 90 -19.82 7.43 -13.08
N ALA A 91 -20.08 6.34 -12.34
CA ALA A 91 -19.88 6.29 -10.90
C ALA A 91 -18.43 6.00 -10.48
N CYS A 92 -17.53 5.67 -11.41
CA CYS A 92 -16.16 5.26 -11.09
C CYS A 92 -15.24 6.47 -10.94
N ASN A 93 -15.00 6.89 -9.70
CA ASN A 93 -14.14 8.05 -9.40
C ASN A 93 -12.69 7.89 -9.89
N SER A 94 -12.14 6.68 -9.81
CA SER A 94 -10.77 6.39 -10.24
C SER A 94 -10.64 6.17 -11.74
N ASN A 95 -11.74 6.28 -12.50
CA ASN A 95 -11.79 6.05 -13.95
C ASN A 95 -11.21 4.69 -14.38
N ALA A 96 -11.36 3.67 -13.52
CA ALA A 96 -10.86 2.32 -13.77
C ALA A 96 -11.72 1.50 -14.75
N LEU A 97 -12.85 2.03 -15.20
CA LEU A 97 -13.80 1.32 -16.06
C LEU A 97 -13.89 1.95 -17.45
N LEU A 98 -13.91 1.11 -18.47
CA LEU A 98 -14.19 1.49 -19.85
C LEU A 98 -15.42 0.75 -20.35
N LEU A 99 -16.39 1.47 -20.93
CA LEU A 99 -17.51 0.86 -21.63
C LEU A 99 -17.17 0.71 -23.12
N PRO A 100 -16.87 -0.50 -23.63
CA PRO A 100 -16.65 -0.74 -25.04
C PRO A 100 -17.96 -0.60 -25.85
N ARG A 101 -17.84 -0.55 -27.19
CA ARG A 101 -19.01 -0.52 -28.10
C ARG A 101 -19.89 -1.77 -27.94
N GLU A 102 -19.26 -2.91 -27.71
CA GLU A 102 -19.91 -4.21 -27.54
C GLU A 102 -19.41 -4.89 -26.28
N GLY A 103 -20.32 -5.54 -25.55
CA GLY A 103 -20.01 -6.24 -24.30
C GLY A 103 -20.18 -5.41 -23.01
N PRO A 104 -19.92 -6.02 -21.85
CA PRO A 104 -19.92 -5.33 -20.56
C PRO A 104 -18.70 -4.40 -20.39
N PRO A 105 -18.70 -3.54 -19.36
CA PRO A 105 -17.53 -2.72 -19.02
C PRO A 105 -16.28 -3.57 -18.75
N THR A 106 -15.14 -3.09 -19.25
CA THR A 106 -13.82 -3.63 -18.93
C THR A 106 -13.27 -2.90 -17.70
N LEU A 107 -12.74 -3.67 -16.75
CA LEU A 107 -12.05 -3.15 -15.57
C LEU A 107 -10.54 -3.16 -15.79
N PHE A 108 -9.89 -2.03 -15.52
CA PHE A 108 -8.45 -1.94 -15.34
C PHE A 108 -8.13 -2.07 -13.85
N GLU A 109 -7.82 -3.29 -13.41
CA GLU A 109 -7.64 -3.60 -11.97
C GLU A 109 -6.60 -2.69 -11.30
N ASN A 110 -5.50 -2.37 -11.98
CA ASN A 110 -4.43 -1.51 -11.46
C ASN A 110 -4.86 -0.05 -11.20
N LEU A 111 -5.99 0.40 -11.76
CA LEU A 111 -6.55 1.73 -11.54
C LEU A 111 -7.72 1.71 -10.53
N CYS A 112 -8.12 0.53 -10.07
CA CYS A 112 -9.27 0.40 -9.19
C CYS A 112 -8.87 0.64 -7.74
N GLU A 113 -9.43 1.68 -7.14
CA GLU A 113 -9.20 2.00 -5.72
C GLU A 113 -10.22 1.32 -4.79
N GLY A 114 -11.11 0.49 -5.32
CA GLY A 114 -12.17 -0.18 -4.57
C GLY A 114 -13.24 0.80 -4.07
N CYS A 115 -14.38 0.85 -4.76
CA CYS A 115 -15.53 1.64 -4.33
C CYS A 115 -15.98 1.27 -2.91
N ARG A 116 -16.44 2.27 -2.15
CA ARG A 116 -17.07 2.10 -0.83
C ARG A 116 -18.56 2.29 -0.90
#